data_AF-A0A9I9EB77-F1
#
_entry.id   AF-A0A9I9EB77-F1
#
_cell.length_a   1.000
_cell.length_b   1.000
_cell.length_c   1.000
_cell.angle_alpha   90.00
_cell.angle_beta   90.00
_cell.angle_gamma   90.00
#
_symmetry.space_group_name_H-M   'P 1'
#
loop_
_entity.id
_entity.type
_entity.pdbx_description
1 polymer ?
#
loop_
_entity_poly.entity_id
_entity_poly.type
_entity_poly.pdbx_seq_one_letter_code
_entity_poly.pdbx_strand_id
1 'polypeptide(L)'
;MDKSLMELRNMFSLEYRHGVTQFLEFAKFHVDAYERLRCPCKRCLNLNWSSLEGVERHLLTIEISPYYTEWVYHGESLSSGG
;
A
#
# COMPACT_ATOMS: atom_id res chain seq x y z
N MET A 1 -5.22 9.13 7.32
CA MET A 1 -5.05 8.28 6.14
C MET A 1 -6.33 7.52 5.92
N ASP A 2 -6.94 7.58 4.74
CA ASP A 2 -8.18 6.84 4.49
C ASP A 2 -7.87 5.34 4.36
N LYS A 3 -8.33 4.54 5.33
CA LYS A 3 -8.13 3.08 5.35
C LYS A 3 -9.22 2.34 4.57
N SER A 4 -10.14 3.06 3.94
CA SER A 4 -11.19 2.49 3.07
C SER A 4 -10.62 1.54 2.00
N LEU A 5 -9.37 1.75 1.56
CA LEU A 5 -8.65 0.85 0.66
C LEU A 5 -8.64 -0.62 1.13
N MET A 6 -8.56 -0.87 2.44
CA MET A 6 -8.52 -2.23 3.01
C MET A 6 -9.88 -2.91 3.00
N GLU A 7 -10.96 -2.12 2.97
CA GLU A 7 -12.34 -2.60 2.94
C GLU A 7 -12.84 -2.81 1.50
N LEU A 8 -12.18 -2.19 0.53
CA LEU A 8 -12.52 -2.27 -0.89
C LEU A 8 -12.02 -3.57 -1.50
N ARG A 9 -12.95 -4.51 -1.69
CA ARG A 9 -12.70 -5.84 -2.29
C ARG A 9 -12.79 -5.88 -3.81
N ASN A 10 -12.98 -4.74 -4.47
CA ASN A 10 -13.13 -4.65 -5.92
C ASN A 10 -12.07 -3.75 -6.53
N MET A 11 -11.01 -4.36 -7.07
CA MET A 11 -9.91 -3.68 -7.75
C MET A 11 -10.32 -2.90 -9.02
N PHE A 12 -11.47 -3.22 -9.60
CA PHE A 12 -12.03 -2.52 -10.75
C PHE A 12 -12.83 -1.28 -10.35
N SER A 13 -13.15 -1.11 -9.06
CA SER A 13 -13.84 0.08 -8.56
C SER A 13 -12.95 1.32 -8.66
N LEU A 14 -13.57 2.47 -8.94
CA LEU A 14 -12.87 3.74 -9.01
C LEU A 14 -12.29 4.11 -7.63
N GLU A 15 -13.02 3.77 -6.58
CA GLU A 15 -12.68 3.96 -5.18
C GLU A 15 -11.39 3.23 -4.83
N TYR A 16 -11.25 1.96 -5.26
CA TYR A 16 -10.03 1.20 -4.99
C TYR A 16 -8.83 1.83 -5.69
N ARG A 17 -8.97 2.19 -6.97
CA ARG A 17 -7.89 2.83 -7.74
C ARG A 17 -7.47 4.16 -7.11
N HIS A 18 -8.45 4.95 -6.67
CA HIS A 18 -8.19 6.20 -5.97
C HIS A 18 -7.46 5.96 -4.64
N GLY A 19 -7.86 4.95 -3.87
CA GLY A 19 -7.18 4.55 -2.63
C GLY A 19 -5.74 4.10 -2.89
N VAL A 20 -5.47 3.36 -3.98
CA VAL A 20 -4.10 3.00 -4.40
C VAL A 20 -3.27 4.24 -4.70
N THR A 21 -3.81 5.21 -5.45
CA THR A 21 -3.12 6.48 -5.73
C THR A 21 -2.80 7.24 -4.45
N GLN A 22 -3.76 7.37 -3.53
CA GLN A 22 -3.52 8.04 -2.23
C GLN A 22 -2.46 7.32 -1.40
N PHE A 23 -2.49 5.98 -1.37
CA PHE A 23 -1.47 5.17 -0.69
C PHE A 23 -0.08 5.44 -1.25
N LEU A 24 0.09 5.45 -2.58
CA LEU A 24 1.39 5.66 -3.22
C LEU A 24 1.90 7.10 -3.03
N GLU A 25 1.02 8.10 -3.10
CA GLU A 25 1.35 9.50 -2.83
C GLU A 25 1.90 9.71 -1.42
N PHE A 26 1.47 8.90 -0.45
CA PHE A 26 2.05 8.89 0.89
C PHE A 26 3.34 8.06 0.95
N ALA A 27 3.31 6.84 0.44
CA ALA A 27 4.41 5.89 0.57
C ALA A 27 5.70 6.36 -0.16
N LYS A 28 5.60 7.25 -1.16
CA LYS A 28 6.77 7.81 -1.86
C LYS A 28 7.72 8.60 -0.96
N PHE A 29 7.24 9.09 0.17
CA PHE A 29 8.09 9.77 1.16
C PHE A 29 8.79 8.80 2.13
N HIS A 30 8.51 7.49 2.00
CA HIS A 30 9.00 6.42 2.88
C HIS A 30 9.74 5.32 2.10
N VAL A 31 10.46 5.71 1.05
CA VAL A 31 11.27 4.80 0.23
C VAL A 31 12.66 4.56 0.84
N ASP A 32 13.30 3.45 0.44
CA ASP A 32 14.69 3.15 0.78
C ASP A 32 15.67 4.03 -0.02
N ALA A 33 16.98 3.84 0.23
CA ALA A 33 18.05 4.55 -0.48
C ALA A 33 18.10 4.29 -2.00
N TYR A 34 17.31 3.34 -2.50
CA TYR A 34 17.21 2.96 -3.91
C TYR A 34 15.83 3.33 -4.50
N GLU A 35 15.06 4.18 -3.82
CA GLU A 35 13.73 4.63 -4.23
C GLU A 35 12.70 3.49 -4.34
N ARG A 36 12.83 2.48 -3.47
CA ARG A 36 11.92 1.33 -3.40
C ARG A 36 11.12 1.34 -2.10
N LEU A 37 9.95 0.71 -2.14
CA LEU A 37 9.15 0.40 -0.97
C LEU A 37 8.79 -1.08 -0.91
N ARG A 38 8.37 -1.54 0.26
CA ARG A 38 7.82 -2.89 0.45
C ARG A 38 6.48 -2.98 -0.28
N CYS A 39 6.24 -4.06 -1.01
CA CYS A 39 4.99 -4.24 -1.75
C CYS A 39 3.92 -4.89 -0.86
N PRO A 40 2.80 -4.21 -0.53
CA PRO A 40 1.77 -4.76 0.35
C PRO A 40 0.76 -5.66 -0.36
N CYS A 41 1.00 -6.04 -1.63
CA CYS A 41 0.06 -6.88 -2.37
C CYS A 41 -0.04 -8.30 -1.77
N LYS A 42 -1.13 -9.01 -2.07
CA LYS A 42 -1.39 -10.39 -1.58
C LYS A 42 -0.26 -11.37 -1.87
N ARG A 43 0.51 -11.14 -2.94
CA ARG A 43 1.64 -12.01 -3.33
C ARG A 43 2.93 -11.66 -2.59
N CYS A 44 3.19 -10.38 -2.35
CA CYS A 44 4.46 -9.93 -1.79
C CYS A 44 4.44 -9.85 -0.27
N LEU A 45 3.26 -9.59 0.35
CA LEU A 45 3.08 -9.56 1.80
C LEU A 45 4.09 -8.66 2.54
N ASN A 46 4.46 -7.53 1.94
CA ASN A 46 5.51 -6.62 2.43
C ASN A 46 6.92 -7.23 2.54
N LEU A 47 7.18 -8.41 1.96
CA LEU A 47 8.50 -9.05 1.96
C LEU A 47 9.37 -8.59 0.78
N ASN A 48 8.76 -8.21 -0.33
CA ASN A 48 9.47 -7.81 -1.55
C ASN A 48 9.59 -6.29 -1.64
N TRP A 49 10.77 -5.82 -2.01
CA TRP A 49 11.02 -4.43 -2.38
C TRP A 49 10.77 -4.22 -3.87
N SER A 50 10.15 -3.09 -4.22
CA SER A 50 9.87 -2.72 -5.61
C SER A 50 9.83 -1.20 -5.76
N SER A 51 10.02 -0.69 -6.98
CA SER A 51 9.75 0.70 -7.32
C SER A 51 8.27 1.04 -7.10
N LEU A 52 7.94 2.33 -7.00
CA LEU A 52 6.56 2.82 -6.91
C LEU A 52 5.68 2.26 -8.03
N GLU A 53 6.13 2.36 -9.27
CA GLU A 53 5.40 1.84 -10.44
C GLU A 53 5.17 0.32 -10.33
N GLY A 54 6.17 -0.42 -9.87
CA GLY A 54 6.03 -1.87 -9.67
C GLY A 54 5.02 -2.21 -8.57
N VAL A 55 4.99 -1.43 -7.48
CA VAL A 55 3.98 -1.58 -6.42
C VAL A 55 2.59 -1.22 -6.94
N GLU A 56 2.43 -0.09 -7.63
CA GLU A 56 1.18 0.33 -8.25
C GLU A 56 0.60 -0.77 -9.13
N ARG A 57 1.40 -1.28 -10.07
CA ARG A 57 1.02 -2.37 -10.96
C ARG A 57 0.54 -3.59 -10.18
N HIS A 58 1.25 -3.98 -9.12
CA HIS A 58 0.84 -5.11 -8.29
C HIS A 58 -0.48 -4.84 -7.55
N LEU A 59 -0.67 -3.64 -7.00
CA LEU A 59 -1.92 -3.30 -6.31
C LEU A 59 -3.11 -3.26 -7.28
N LEU A 60 -2.89 -2.86 -8.54
CA LEU A 60 -3.89 -2.81 -9.61
C LEU A 60 -4.07 -4.15 -10.37
N THR A 61 -3.37 -5.22 -10.00
CA THR A 61 -3.51 -6.54 -10.65
C THR A 61 -3.65 -7.72 -9.68
N ILE A 62 -3.13 -7.59 -8.46
CA ILE A 62 -3.08 -8.65 -7.43
C ILE A 62 -3.88 -8.27 -6.18
N GLU A 63 -4.24 -6.99 -6.03
CA GLU A 63 -4.80 -6.37 -4.83
C GLU A 63 -3.84 -6.26 -3.64
N ILE A 64 -4.14 -5.30 -2.77
CA ILE A 64 -3.55 -5.21 -1.43
C ILE A 64 -3.90 -6.44 -0.59
N SER A 65 -2.97 -6.84 0.28
CA SER A 65 -3.25 -7.88 1.27
C SER A 65 -4.32 -7.40 2.25
N PRO A 66 -5.43 -8.13 2.44
CA PRO A 66 -6.46 -7.76 3.41
C PRO A 66 -5.96 -7.86 4.86
N TYR A 67 -4.85 -8.54 5.09
CA TYR A 67 -4.20 -8.65 6.40
C TYR A 67 -3.26 -7.48 6.70
N TYR A 68 -2.98 -6.62 5.73
CA TYR A 68 -2.13 -5.45 5.93
C TYR A 68 -2.98 -4.25 6.32
N THR A 69 -3.42 -4.23 7.57
CA THR A 69 -4.37 -3.24 8.10
C THR A 69 -3.73 -1.99 8.72
N GLU A 70 -2.41 -2.02 8.85
CA GLU A 70 -1.61 -0.94 9.41
C GLU A 70 -0.40 -0.71 8.51
N TRP A 71 -0.12 0.53 8.15
CA TRP A 71 0.94 0.87 7.22
C TRP A 71 2.27 1.06 7.94
N VAL A 72 2.62 0.11 8.81
CA VAL A 72 3.82 0.13 9.65
C VAL A 72 5.11 0.25 8.85
N TYR A 73 5.12 -0.25 7.61
CA TYR A 73 6.26 -0.14 6.70
C TYR A 73 6.25 1.10 5.81
N HIS A 74 5.17 1.88 5.83
CA HIS A 74 4.98 3.02 4.93
C HIS A 74 4.72 4.32 5.69
N GLY A 75 5.07 4.42 6.97
CA GLY A 75 5.06 5.68 7.72
C GLY A 75 3.79 5.98 8.50
N GLU A 76 2.84 5.04 8.60
CA GLU A 76 1.76 5.20 9.59
C GLU A 76 2.37 5.14 10.99
N SER A 77 2.28 6.27 11.71
CA SER A 77 2.63 6.30 13.13
C SER A 77 1.69 5.34 13.84
N LEU A 78 2.25 4.37 14.57
CA LEU A 78 1.46 3.58 15.52
C LEU A 78 0.74 4.59 16.41
N SER A 79 -0.59 4.66 16.33
CA SER A 79 -1.35 5.43 17.29
C SER A 79 -0.98 4.85 18.64
N SER A 80 -0.21 5.61 19.42
CA SER A 80 0.06 5.31 20.81
C SER A 80 -1.29 5.24 21.50
N GLY A 81 -1.81 4.03 21.64
CA GLY A 81 -2.95 3.74 22.49
C GLY A 81 -2.55 4.12 23.91
N GLY A 82 -3.12 5.21 24.40
CA GLY A 82 -3.33 5.45 25.81
C GLY A 82 -4.67 4.86 26.22
#